data_AF-A0A199WEM9-F1
#
_entry.id   AF-A0A199WEM9-F1
#
_cell.length_a   1.000
_cell.length_b   1.000
_cell.length_c   1.000
_cell.angle_alpha   90.00
_cell.angle_beta   90.00
_cell.angle_gamma   90.00
#
_symmetry.space_group_name_H-M   'P 1'
#
loop_
_entity.id
_entity.type
_entity.pdbx_description
1 polymer ?
#
loop_
_entity_poly.entity_id
_entity_poly.type
_entity_poly.pdbx_seq_one_letter_code
_entity_poly.pdbx_strand_id
1 'polypeptide(L)'
;MAVKVGINGFGRIGRNVFRAALNNPEVEVVAVNDLTDANMLAHLLQYDSVHGKLDAEVSVDGNNLVVNGKTIEVSAERDPAKLSWGKQGVEIVVESTGFFTKRADAAKHLEAGAKKVIISAPANEEDITIVMGVNEDKYDAANHDVISNASCTTNCLAPFAKVLNDKFGIKRGMMTTVHSYTNDQQILDLPHKDYRRARAAAENIIPTSTGAAKAVSLVLPELKGKLNGGAMRVPTPNVSLVDLVAELNQEVTAEEVNAALKEAAEGDLKGILGYSEEPLVSGDYNGNKNSSTIDALSTMVMEGSMVKVISWYDNESGYSNRVVDLAAYIAKKGL
;
A
#
# COMPACT_ATOMS: atom_id res chain seq x y z
N MET A 1 -24.84 -2.52 0.13
CA MET A 1 -24.57 -1.83 -1.15
C MET A 1 -23.08 -1.59 -1.23
N ALA A 2 -22.50 -1.57 -2.43
CA ALA A 2 -21.08 -1.21 -2.59
C ALA A 2 -20.86 0.24 -2.15
N VAL A 3 -19.77 0.52 -1.46
CA VAL A 3 -19.40 1.90 -1.10
C VAL A 3 -18.90 2.63 -2.33
N LYS A 4 -19.35 3.86 -2.52
CA LYS A 4 -18.95 4.67 -3.66
C LYS A 4 -17.63 5.39 -3.38
N VAL A 5 -16.63 5.12 -4.21
CA VAL A 5 -15.27 5.64 -4.07
C VAL A 5 -14.96 6.65 -5.15
N GLY A 6 -14.36 7.78 -4.74
CA GLY A 6 -13.68 8.72 -5.62
C GLY A 6 -12.16 8.52 -5.51
N ILE A 7 -11.42 8.64 -6.61
CA ILE A 7 -9.96 8.54 -6.60
C ILE A 7 -9.35 9.90 -6.97
N ASN A 8 -8.58 10.49 -6.07
CA ASN A 8 -7.80 11.71 -6.34
C ASN A 8 -6.34 11.33 -6.68
N GLY A 9 -5.89 11.66 -7.89
CA GLY A 9 -4.61 11.24 -8.44
C GLY A 9 -4.69 9.84 -9.07
N PHE A 10 -4.87 9.78 -10.39
CA PHE A 10 -5.00 8.56 -11.17
C PHE A 10 -3.64 8.05 -11.70
N GLY A 11 -2.63 8.11 -10.82
CA GLY A 11 -1.28 7.60 -11.03
C GLY A 11 -1.17 6.09 -10.86
N ARG A 12 0.03 5.59 -10.52
CA ARG A 12 0.28 4.15 -10.30
C ARG A 12 -0.66 3.54 -9.27
N ILE A 13 -0.79 4.15 -8.09
CA ILE A 13 -1.67 3.64 -7.04
C ILE A 13 -3.15 3.84 -7.42
N GLY A 14 -3.56 5.03 -7.85
CA GLY A 14 -4.96 5.29 -8.23
C GLY A 14 -5.50 4.32 -9.29
N ARG A 15 -4.71 4.03 -10.35
CA ARG A 15 -5.12 3.04 -11.36
C ARG A 15 -5.14 1.62 -10.84
N ASN A 16 -4.19 1.23 -9.99
CA ASN A 16 -4.19 -0.11 -9.41
C ASN A 16 -5.30 -0.31 -8.36
N VAL A 17 -5.70 0.75 -7.64
CA VAL A 17 -6.90 0.76 -6.79
C VAL A 17 -8.15 0.57 -7.64
N PHE A 18 -8.26 1.27 -8.78
CA PHE A 18 -9.34 1.06 -9.73
C PHE A 18 -9.38 -0.40 -10.24
N ARG A 19 -8.23 -0.92 -10.69
CA ARG A 19 -8.10 -2.32 -11.16
C ARG A 19 -8.51 -3.33 -10.09
N ALA A 20 -8.12 -3.10 -8.83
CA ALA A 20 -8.51 -3.95 -7.71
C ALA A 20 -10.01 -3.86 -7.40
N ALA A 21 -10.59 -2.66 -7.46
CA ALA A 21 -12.01 -2.42 -7.20
C ALA A 21 -12.93 -3.01 -8.28
N LEU A 22 -12.49 -3.10 -9.55
CA LEU A 22 -13.32 -3.62 -10.65
C LEU A 22 -13.93 -5.01 -10.38
N ASN A 23 -13.21 -5.86 -9.66
CA ASN A 23 -13.64 -7.22 -9.33
C ASN A 23 -14.09 -7.37 -7.86
N ASN A 24 -14.28 -6.25 -7.15
CA ASN A 24 -14.71 -6.25 -5.75
C ASN A 24 -16.19 -5.80 -5.66
N PRO A 25 -17.12 -6.65 -5.19
CA PRO A 25 -18.54 -6.29 -5.12
C PRO A 25 -18.87 -5.28 -4.00
N GLU A 26 -17.93 -5.00 -3.10
CA GLU A 26 -18.13 -4.12 -1.94
C GLU A 26 -17.71 -2.68 -2.21
N VAL A 27 -16.98 -2.41 -3.29
CA VAL A 27 -16.44 -1.09 -3.64
C VAL A 27 -16.77 -0.77 -5.09
N GLU A 28 -17.33 0.41 -5.33
CA GLU A 28 -17.61 0.91 -6.67
C GLU A 28 -16.92 2.26 -6.86
N VAL A 29 -15.98 2.34 -7.81
CA VAL A 29 -15.40 3.64 -8.19
C VAL A 29 -16.42 4.38 -9.05
N VAL A 30 -16.76 5.60 -8.68
CA VAL A 30 -17.76 6.43 -9.40
C VAL A 30 -17.17 7.70 -9.98
N ALA A 31 -16.02 8.16 -9.47
CA ALA A 31 -15.36 9.36 -9.96
C ALA A 31 -13.84 9.29 -9.82
N VAL A 32 -13.13 9.96 -10.72
CA VAL A 32 -11.67 10.11 -10.71
C VAL A 32 -11.29 11.56 -10.95
N ASN A 33 -10.25 12.04 -10.27
CA ASN A 33 -9.67 13.35 -10.50
C ASN A 33 -8.18 13.23 -10.83
N ASP A 34 -7.75 13.79 -11.96
CA ASP A 34 -6.34 13.95 -12.30
C ASP A 34 -6.16 15.11 -13.30
N LEU A 35 -4.96 15.67 -13.38
CA LEU A 35 -4.66 16.88 -14.15
C LEU A 35 -4.39 16.57 -15.64
N THR A 36 -5.25 15.77 -16.26
CA THR A 36 -5.22 15.41 -17.68
C THR A 36 -6.62 15.08 -18.19
N ASP A 37 -6.76 14.76 -19.48
CA ASP A 37 -8.05 14.46 -20.11
C ASP A 37 -8.47 12.98 -19.99
N ALA A 38 -9.76 12.71 -20.21
CA ALA A 38 -10.32 11.36 -20.12
C ALA A 38 -9.72 10.38 -21.14
N ASN A 39 -9.27 10.82 -22.31
CA ASN A 39 -8.62 9.94 -23.28
C ASN A 39 -7.27 9.43 -22.76
N MET A 40 -6.49 10.31 -22.14
CA MET A 40 -5.23 9.93 -21.50
C MET A 40 -5.46 8.98 -20.34
N LEU A 41 -6.44 9.27 -19.47
CA LEU A 41 -6.78 8.38 -18.36
C LEU A 41 -7.27 7.00 -18.83
N ALA A 42 -8.12 6.95 -19.86
CA ALA A 42 -8.57 5.72 -20.49
C ALA A 42 -7.39 4.91 -21.04
N HIS A 43 -6.48 5.57 -21.77
CA HIS A 43 -5.30 4.94 -22.33
C HIS A 43 -4.40 4.31 -21.24
N LEU A 44 -4.08 5.07 -20.19
CA LEU A 44 -3.24 4.62 -19.09
C LEU A 44 -3.92 3.57 -18.19
N LEU A 45 -5.25 3.54 -18.15
CA LEU A 45 -5.99 2.47 -17.47
C LEU A 45 -5.95 1.17 -18.30
N GLN A 46 -6.19 1.28 -19.61
CA GLN A 46 -6.25 0.14 -20.53
C GLN A 46 -4.89 -0.54 -20.70
N TYR A 47 -3.79 0.21 -20.73
CA TYR A 47 -2.44 -0.30 -20.99
C TYR A 47 -1.49 0.02 -19.83
N ASP A 48 -0.88 -1.03 -19.25
CA ASP A 48 0.11 -0.90 -18.18
C ASP A 48 1.32 -1.77 -18.47
N SER A 49 2.53 -1.21 -18.37
CA SER A 49 3.78 -1.91 -18.68
C SER A 49 4.14 -3.01 -17.67
N VAL A 50 3.60 -2.94 -16.45
CA VAL A 50 3.88 -3.90 -15.37
C VAL A 50 2.75 -4.92 -15.25
N HIS A 51 1.51 -4.43 -15.28
CA HIS A 51 0.32 -5.25 -15.02
C HIS A 51 -0.42 -5.66 -16.29
N GLY A 52 0.16 -5.36 -17.45
CA GLY A 52 -0.40 -5.70 -18.75
C GLY A 52 -1.67 -4.91 -19.10
N LYS A 53 -2.28 -5.34 -20.20
CA LYS A 53 -3.56 -4.80 -20.67
C LYS A 53 -4.66 -5.17 -19.70
N LEU A 54 -5.48 -4.20 -19.29
CA LEU A 54 -6.65 -4.44 -18.46
C LEU A 54 -7.68 -5.29 -19.20
N ASP A 55 -8.17 -6.33 -18.56
CA ASP A 55 -9.28 -7.18 -19.05
C ASP A 55 -10.64 -6.52 -18.75
N ALA A 56 -10.86 -5.38 -19.39
CA ALA A 56 -12.12 -4.63 -19.36
C ALA A 56 -12.23 -3.80 -20.64
N GLU A 57 -13.45 -3.52 -21.08
CA GLU A 57 -13.70 -2.55 -22.14
C GLU A 57 -13.58 -1.14 -21.55
N VAL A 58 -12.57 -0.39 -21.98
CA VAL A 58 -12.36 1.01 -21.56
C VAL A 58 -12.58 1.93 -22.76
N SER A 59 -13.52 2.84 -22.64
CA SER A 59 -13.79 3.88 -23.63
C SER A 59 -14.06 5.23 -22.96
N VAL A 60 -14.30 6.27 -23.76
CA VAL A 60 -14.58 7.64 -23.30
C VAL A 60 -15.91 8.08 -23.88
N ASP A 61 -16.75 8.68 -23.03
CA ASP A 61 -17.98 9.35 -23.44
C ASP A 61 -17.95 10.81 -22.94
N GLY A 62 -17.78 11.74 -23.89
CA GLY A 62 -17.54 13.15 -23.58
C GLY A 62 -16.29 13.35 -22.72
N ASN A 63 -16.51 13.76 -21.48
CA ASN A 63 -15.43 13.95 -20.49
C ASN A 63 -15.32 12.80 -19.50
N ASN A 64 -16.09 11.72 -19.63
CA ASN A 64 -16.13 10.64 -18.66
C ASN A 64 -15.43 9.38 -19.18
N LEU A 65 -14.95 8.54 -18.26
CA LEU A 65 -14.55 7.18 -18.62
C LEU A 65 -15.79 6.29 -18.66
N VAL A 66 -15.77 5.29 -19.53
CA VAL A 66 -16.74 4.20 -19.54
C VAL A 66 -15.98 2.90 -19.42
N VAL A 67 -16.20 2.15 -18.34
CA VAL A 67 -15.53 0.87 -18.08
C VAL A 67 -16.57 -0.23 -17.91
N ASN A 68 -16.54 -1.23 -18.79
CA ASN A 68 -17.56 -2.29 -18.86
C ASN A 68 -19.00 -1.72 -18.89
N GLY A 69 -19.20 -0.65 -19.66
CA GLY A 69 -20.48 0.05 -19.78
C GLY A 69 -20.87 0.95 -18.60
N LYS A 70 -20.05 1.04 -17.55
CA LYS A 70 -20.28 1.94 -16.40
C LYS A 70 -19.58 3.28 -16.61
N THR A 71 -20.32 4.37 -16.49
CA THR A 71 -19.76 5.73 -16.52
C THR A 71 -19.05 6.05 -15.21
N ILE A 72 -17.83 6.57 -15.32
CA ILE A 72 -17.02 7.09 -14.22
C ILE A 72 -16.76 8.56 -14.52
N GLU A 73 -17.18 9.44 -13.60
CA GLU A 73 -17.00 10.87 -13.79
C GLU A 73 -15.52 11.26 -13.69
N VAL A 74 -15.05 12.13 -14.60
CA VAL A 74 -13.67 12.63 -14.57
C VAL A 74 -13.68 14.13 -14.30
N SER A 75 -12.78 14.56 -13.41
CA SER A 75 -12.44 15.97 -13.22
C SER A 75 -10.94 16.21 -13.34
N ALA A 76 -10.59 17.47 -13.61
CA ALA A 76 -9.21 17.96 -13.63
C ALA A 76 -9.06 19.21 -12.77
N GLU A 77 -9.30 19.05 -11.47
CA GLU A 77 -9.23 20.13 -10.47
C GLU A 77 -8.00 19.95 -9.57
N ARG A 78 -7.31 21.07 -9.30
CA ARG A 78 -6.08 21.10 -8.50
C ARG A 78 -6.35 21.25 -7.02
N ASP A 79 -7.44 21.92 -6.65
CA ASP A 79 -7.82 22.17 -5.27
C ASP A 79 -8.86 21.13 -4.79
N PRO A 80 -8.48 20.22 -3.87
CA PRO A 80 -9.38 19.23 -3.29
C PRO A 80 -10.73 19.75 -2.81
N ALA A 81 -10.79 20.99 -2.31
CA ALA A 81 -12.02 21.59 -1.77
C ALA A 81 -13.02 22.01 -2.86
N LYS A 82 -12.57 22.15 -4.12
CA LYS A 82 -13.42 22.53 -5.26
C LYS A 82 -13.99 21.33 -6.01
N LEU A 83 -13.57 20.12 -5.64
CA LEU A 83 -14.14 18.89 -6.18
C LEU A 83 -15.62 18.78 -5.77
N SER A 84 -16.37 18.02 -6.56
CA SER A 84 -17.83 17.90 -6.37
C SER A 84 -18.23 16.51 -5.87
N TRP A 85 -17.42 15.91 -4.99
CA TRP A 85 -17.59 14.54 -4.50
C TRP A 85 -19.02 14.23 -4.03
N GLY A 86 -19.62 15.12 -3.24
CA GLY A 86 -20.99 14.94 -2.76
C GLY A 86 -22.04 14.87 -3.88
N LYS A 87 -21.86 15.65 -4.97
CA LYS A 87 -22.76 15.62 -6.14
C LYS A 87 -22.59 14.35 -6.96
N GLN A 88 -21.37 13.81 -6.99
CA GLN A 88 -21.01 12.57 -7.66
C GLN A 88 -21.40 11.33 -6.84
N GLY A 89 -21.91 11.54 -5.62
CA GLY A 89 -22.27 10.47 -4.70
C GLY A 89 -21.07 9.71 -4.13
N VAL A 90 -19.87 10.31 -4.16
CA VAL A 90 -18.67 9.73 -3.54
C VAL A 90 -18.81 9.75 -2.03
N GLU A 91 -18.57 8.60 -1.40
CA GLU A 91 -18.64 8.44 0.05
C GLU A 91 -17.24 8.38 0.67
N ILE A 92 -16.31 7.66 0.03
CA ILE A 92 -14.91 7.61 0.45
C ILE A 92 -14.02 8.13 -0.67
N VAL A 93 -13.07 9.00 -0.35
CA VAL A 93 -12.03 9.41 -1.29
C VAL A 93 -10.75 8.66 -1.01
N VAL A 94 -10.15 8.06 -2.04
CA VAL A 94 -8.78 7.59 -2.03
C VAL A 94 -7.88 8.73 -2.50
N GLU A 95 -7.11 9.29 -1.58
CA GLU A 95 -6.12 10.33 -1.84
C GLU A 95 -4.78 9.67 -2.22
N SER A 96 -4.53 9.59 -3.53
CA SER A 96 -3.36 8.95 -4.13
C SER A 96 -2.49 9.85 -4.99
N THR A 97 -2.56 11.17 -4.78
CA THR A 97 -1.69 12.14 -5.46
C THR A 97 -0.27 12.15 -4.88
N GLY A 98 -0.14 11.81 -3.59
CA GLY A 98 1.10 11.95 -2.82
C GLY A 98 1.40 13.39 -2.35
N PHE A 99 0.57 14.37 -2.72
CA PHE A 99 0.73 15.77 -2.28
C PHE A 99 -0.03 16.07 -0.99
N PHE A 100 -1.26 15.57 -0.85
CA PHE A 100 -2.14 15.88 0.29
C PHE A 100 -1.99 14.85 1.41
N THR A 101 -0.78 14.73 1.96
CA THR A 101 -0.42 13.73 2.99
C THR A 101 -0.53 14.25 4.43
N LYS A 102 -1.09 15.44 4.64
CA LYS A 102 -1.41 15.97 5.97
C LYS A 102 -2.91 15.92 6.18
N ARG A 103 -3.35 15.65 7.40
CA ARG A 103 -4.78 15.62 7.74
C ARG A 103 -5.54 16.84 7.25
N ALA A 104 -5.04 18.05 7.54
CA ALA A 104 -5.70 19.30 7.15
C ALA A 104 -5.84 19.47 5.63
N ASP A 105 -4.89 18.94 4.86
CA ASP A 105 -4.92 19.02 3.41
C ASP A 105 -5.89 17.98 2.80
N ALA A 106 -5.86 16.75 3.31
CA ALA A 106 -6.77 15.68 2.88
C ALA A 106 -8.23 15.93 3.31
N ALA A 107 -8.44 16.59 4.45
CA ALA A 107 -9.77 16.95 4.97
C ALA A 107 -10.57 17.87 4.04
N LYS A 108 -9.91 18.57 3.11
CA LYS A 108 -10.58 19.36 2.06
C LYS A 108 -11.51 18.51 1.18
N HIS A 109 -11.26 17.21 1.07
CA HIS A 109 -12.20 16.31 0.39
C HIS A 109 -13.52 16.12 1.15
N LEU A 110 -13.50 16.25 2.48
CA LEU A 110 -14.72 16.25 3.30
C LEU A 110 -15.55 17.51 3.04
N GLU A 111 -14.90 18.67 2.87
CA GLU A 111 -15.55 19.92 2.46
C GLU A 111 -16.21 19.80 1.07
N ALA A 112 -15.60 19.02 0.18
CA ALA A 112 -16.15 18.68 -1.15
C ALA A 112 -17.30 17.65 -1.12
N GLY A 113 -17.69 17.16 0.07
CA GLY A 113 -18.85 16.31 0.30
C GLY A 113 -18.58 14.82 0.40
N ALA A 114 -17.32 14.37 0.43
CA ALA A 114 -16.99 13.01 0.81
C ALA A 114 -17.22 12.81 2.32
N LYS A 115 -17.51 11.57 2.75
CA LYS A 115 -17.71 11.24 4.18
C LYS A 115 -16.41 10.86 4.86
N LYS A 116 -15.53 10.13 4.16
CA LYS A 116 -14.23 9.67 4.68
C LYS A 116 -13.13 9.84 3.63
N VAL A 117 -11.88 9.88 4.07
CA VAL A 117 -10.69 9.97 3.21
C VAL A 117 -9.67 8.91 3.61
N ILE A 118 -9.15 8.18 2.64
CA ILE A 118 -8.02 7.25 2.79
C ILE A 118 -6.81 7.82 2.06
N ILE A 119 -5.78 8.20 2.80
CA ILE A 119 -4.48 8.63 2.26
C ILE A 119 -3.68 7.38 1.88
N SER A 120 -3.27 7.27 0.62
CA SER A 120 -2.53 6.12 0.08
C SER A 120 -1.00 6.24 0.26
N ALA A 121 -0.57 6.82 1.38
CA ALA A 121 0.82 7.03 1.76
C ALA A 121 0.93 7.24 3.28
N PRO A 122 2.14 7.16 3.89
CA PRO A 122 2.34 7.64 5.24
C PRO A 122 1.89 9.09 5.36
N ALA A 123 0.98 9.35 6.29
CA ALA A 123 0.43 10.67 6.53
C ALA A 123 1.10 11.36 7.73
N ASN A 124 0.73 12.62 7.95
CA ASN A 124 1.08 13.37 9.13
C ASN A 124 -0.21 13.91 9.78
N GLU A 125 -0.30 13.72 11.10
CA GLU A 125 -1.41 14.18 11.93
C GLU A 125 -2.76 13.63 11.50
N GLU A 126 -2.80 12.52 10.75
CA GLU A 126 -4.02 11.78 10.42
C GLU A 126 -4.74 11.29 11.68
N ASP A 127 -6.03 10.99 11.58
CA ASP A 127 -6.81 10.50 12.72
C ASP A 127 -6.29 9.13 13.19
N ILE A 128 -5.99 8.25 12.22
CA ILE A 128 -5.39 6.94 12.48
C ILE A 128 -4.64 6.41 11.25
N THR A 129 -3.55 5.70 11.48
CA THR A 129 -2.93 4.83 10.48
C THR A 129 -3.43 3.39 10.69
N ILE A 130 -3.94 2.75 9.63
CA ILE A 130 -4.43 1.37 9.64
C ILE A 130 -3.61 0.51 8.67
N VAL A 131 -3.28 -0.69 9.12
CA VAL A 131 -2.82 -1.80 8.29
C VAL A 131 -3.80 -2.96 8.50
N MET A 132 -4.42 -3.42 7.41
CA MET A 132 -5.37 -4.55 7.45
C MET A 132 -4.67 -5.83 7.90
N GLY A 133 -5.35 -6.63 8.73
CA GLY A 133 -4.82 -7.81 9.43
C GLY A 133 -3.99 -7.47 10.67
N VAL A 134 -3.89 -6.21 11.08
CA VAL A 134 -2.99 -5.78 12.16
C VAL A 134 -3.72 -4.96 13.22
N ASN A 135 -4.33 -3.85 12.83
CA ASN A 135 -4.94 -2.91 13.78
C ASN A 135 -6.24 -2.27 13.28
N GLU A 136 -6.89 -2.82 12.27
CA GLU A 136 -8.17 -2.31 11.76
C GLU A 136 -9.29 -2.30 12.82
N ASP A 137 -9.17 -3.11 13.88
CA ASP A 137 -10.06 -3.11 15.04
C ASP A 137 -10.01 -1.78 15.82
N LYS A 138 -8.94 -0.98 15.65
CA LYS A 138 -8.78 0.34 16.26
C LYS A 138 -9.52 1.45 15.52
N TYR A 139 -10.11 1.17 14.36
CA TYR A 139 -10.94 2.14 13.66
C TYR A 139 -12.19 2.50 14.47
N ASP A 140 -12.39 3.80 14.70
CA ASP A 140 -13.58 4.37 15.31
C ASP A 140 -14.29 5.29 14.31
N ALA A 141 -15.44 4.84 13.82
CA ALA A 141 -16.22 5.56 12.81
C ALA A 141 -16.67 6.96 13.27
N ALA A 142 -16.82 7.19 14.57
CA ALA A 142 -17.27 8.47 15.11
C ALA A 142 -16.16 9.52 15.17
N ASN A 143 -14.89 9.09 15.20
CA ASN A 143 -13.75 9.97 15.44
C ASN A 143 -12.71 9.98 14.30
N HIS A 144 -12.75 8.99 13.40
CA HIS A 144 -11.76 8.85 12.33
C HIS A 144 -12.40 9.11 10.95
N ASP A 145 -12.07 10.27 10.36
CA ASP A 145 -12.54 10.71 9.05
C ASP A 145 -11.42 10.70 8.00
N VAL A 146 -10.20 10.98 8.41
CA VAL A 146 -8.99 10.98 7.57
C VAL A 146 -8.03 9.91 8.06
N ILE A 147 -7.97 8.82 7.30
CA ILE A 147 -7.25 7.59 7.63
C ILE A 147 -6.05 7.45 6.70
N SER A 148 -4.91 7.00 7.22
CA SER A 148 -3.76 6.59 6.42
C SER A 148 -3.75 5.07 6.26
N ASN A 149 -3.56 4.58 5.04
CA ASN A 149 -3.30 3.16 4.79
C ASN A 149 -1.79 2.81 4.92
N ALA A 150 -1.02 3.65 5.61
CA ALA A 150 0.44 3.56 5.74
C ALA A 150 1.17 3.51 4.37
N SER A 151 2.33 2.86 4.32
CA SER A 151 3.03 2.55 3.07
C SER A 151 2.94 1.08 2.68
N CYS A 152 3.26 0.74 1.43
CA CYS A 152 3.44 -0.63 0.96
C CYS A 152 4.45 -1.42 1.81
N THR A 153 5.60 -0.83 2.15
CA THR A 153 6.59 -1.48 3.02
C THR A 153 6.08 -1.70 4.45
N THR A 154 5.24 -0.79 4.99
CA THR A 154 4.63 -0.97 6.32
C THR A 154 3.60 -2.10 6.29
N ASN A 155 2.78 -2.16 5.23
CA ASN A 155 1.84 -3.26 5.00
C ASN A 155 2.55 -4.61 4.82
N CYS A 156 3.77 -4.62 4.27
CA CYS A 156 4.58 -5.83 4.22
C CYS A 156 5.17 -6.21 5.59
N LEU A 157 5.80 -5.26 6.28
CA LEU A 157 6.52 -5.53 7.53
C LEU A 157 5.60 -5.84 8.72
N ALA A 158 4.51 -5.11 8.89
CA ALA A 158 3.69 -5.18 10.10
C ALA A 158 3.04 -6.56 10.34
N PRO A 159 2.45 -7.25 9.33
CA PRO A 159 1.82 -8.56 9.55
C PRO A 159 2.78 -9.62 10.11
N PHE A 160 3.95 -9.79 9.49
CA PHE A 160 4.88 -10.82 9.99
C PHE A 160 5.66 -10.35 11.23
N ALA A 161 5.90 -9.05 11.41
CA ALA A 161 6.45 -8.52 12.66
C ALA A 161 5.50 -8.76 13.84
N LYS A 162 4.18 -8.65 13.61
CA LYS A 162 3.14 -9.02 14.59
C LYS A 162 3.27 -10.49 14.97
N VAL A 163 3.32 -11.40 13.99
CA VAL A 163 3.46 -12.85 14.26
C VAL A 163 4.73 -13.15 15.08
N LEU A 164 5.88 -12.61 14.65
CA LEU A 164 7.14 -12.79 15.38
C LEU A 164 7.07 -12.23 16.81
N ASN A 165 6.46 -11.07 16.99
CA ASN A 165 6.34 -10.45 18.30
C ASN A 165 5.38 -11.21 19.22
N ASP A 166 4.24 -11.64 18.71
CA ASP A 166 3.22 -12.33 19.50
C ASP A 166 3.69 -13.73 19.94
N LYS A 167 4.37 -14.47 19.04
CA LYS A 167 4.85 -15.83 19.32
C LYS A 167 6.19 -15.81 20.06
N PHE A 168 7.12 -14.94 19.65
CA PHE A 168 8.51 -15.02 20.11
C PHE A 168 8.99 -13.81 20.93
N GLY A 169 8.32 -12.66 20.80
CA GLY A 169 8.70 -11.39 21.41
C GLY A 169 9.90 -10.76 20.72
N ILE A 170 9.70 -9.65 20.00
CA ILE A 170 10.81 -8.91 19.40
C ILE A 170 11.46 -8.03 20.48
N LYS A 171 12.77 -8.19 20.67
CA LYS A 171 13.58 -7.33 21.53
C LYS A 171 14.03 -6.08 20.80
N ARG A 172 14.62 -6.24 19.62
CA ARG A 172 15.03 -5.18 18.69
C ARG A 172 15.26 -5.74 17.29
N GLY A 173 15.19 -4.91 16.27
CA GLY A 173 15.45 -5.33 14.90
C GLY A 173 15.79 -4.20 13.95
N MET A 174 16.45 -4.55 12.86
CA MET A 174 16.79 -3.67 11.76
C MET A 174 16.22 -4.27 10.47
N MET A 175 15.55 -3.45 9.67
CA MET A 175 15.05 -3.87 8.37
C MET A 175 15.72 -3.12 7.22
N THR A 176 15.88 -3.82 6.11
CA THR A 176 16.20 -3.22 4.82
C THR A 176 15.10 -3.60 3.85
N THR A 177 14.53 -2.63 3.14
CA THR A 177 13.73 -2.98 1.96
C THR A 177 14.55 -2.81 0.70
N VAL A 178 14.66 -3.88 -0.09
CA VAL A 178 15.14 -3.80 -1.47
C VAL A 178 13.91 -3.54 -2.30
N HIS A 179 13.79 -2.32 -2.80
CA HIS A 179 12.54 -1.78 -3.30
C HIS A 179 12.67 -1.40 -4.77
N SER A 180 11.70 -1.82 -5.57
CA SER A 180 11.55 -1.34 -6.95
C SER A 180 11.51 0.19 -7.03
N TYR A 181 11.92 0.75 -8.16
CA TYR A 181 11.83 2.20 -8.35
C TYR A 181 10.37 2.67 -8.38
N THR A 182 10.19 3.96 -8.18
CA THR A 182 8.90 4.66 -8.11
C THR A 182 9.00 5.95 -8.90
N ASN A 183 7.88 6.66 -9.08
CA ASN A 183 7.85 7.96 -9.76
C ASN A 183 8.64 9.06 -9.05
N ASP A 184 9.13 8.83 -7.83
CA ASP A 184 9.98 9.77 -7.10
C ASP A 184 11.46 9.69 -7.55
N GLN A 185 11.87 8.60 -8.22
CA GLN A 185 13.22 8.48 -8.79
C GLN A 185 13.27 9.06 -10.21
N GLN A 186 14.46 9.52 -10.62
CA GLN A 186 14.66 10.14 -11.93
C GLN A 186 15.08 9.10 -12.98
N ILE A 187 14.55 9.19 -14.19
CA ILE A 187 14.96 8.32 -15.31
C ILE A 187 16.44 8.58 -15.67
N LEU A 188 16.83 9.85 -15.71
CA LEU A 188 18.18 10.33 -15.95
C LEU A 188 18.63 11.23 -14.79
N ASP A 189 19.91 11.56 -14.73
CA ASP A 189 20.42 12.45 -13.67
C ASP A 189 19.73 13.83 -13.73
N LEU A 190 18.91 14.15 -12.73
CA LEU A 190 18.08 15.37 -12.65
C LEU A 190 17.99 15.90 -11.21
N PRO A 191 17.80 17.22 -11.01
CA PRO A 191 17.72 17.80 -9.67
C PRO A 191 16.64 17.17 -8.79
N HIS A 192 17.03 16.81 -7.57
CA HIS A 192 16.12 16.26 -6.55
C HIS A 192 16.63 16.62 -5.14
N LYS A 193 15.72 16.76 -4.17
CA LYS A 193 16.06 17.14 -2.78
C LYS A 193 16.95 16.10 -2.06
N ASP A 194 16.76 14.83 -2.38
CA ASP A 194 17.65 13.72 -2.02
C ASP A 194 18.62 13.50 -3.19
N TYR A 195 19.90 13.83 -2.97
CA TYR A 195 20.96 13.79 -3.98
C TYR A 195 21.21 12.39 -4.52
N ARG A 196 20.85 11.33 -3.78
CA ARG A 196 20.99 9.95 -4.27
C ARG A 196 19.87 9.61 -5.24
N ARG A 197 18.65 10.09 -4.97
CA ARG A 197 17.48 9.93 -5.87
C ARG A 197 17.54 10.83 -7.11
N ALA A 198 18.48 11.77 -7.15
CA ALA A 198 18.80 12.57 -8.33
C ALA A 198 19.51 11.78 -9.44
N ARG A 199 19.97 10.55 -9.16
CA ARG A 199 20.71 9.69 -10.10
C ARG A 199 19.76 8.78 -10.88
N ALA A 200 20.14 8.44 -12.12
CA ALA A 200 19.38 7.58 -13.02
C ALA A 200 18.95 6.26 -12.36
N ALA A 201 17.63 6.05 -12.24
CA ALA A 201 17.04 4.95 -11.47
C ALA A 201 17.26 3.57 -12.08
N ALA A 202 17.32 3.50 -13.41
CA ALA A 202 17.49 2.25 -14.15
C ALA A 202 18.92 1.69 -14.10
N GLU A 203 19.88 2.45 -13.58
CA GLU A 203 21.32 2.12 -13.61
C GLU A 203 21.93 1.91 -12.22
N ASN A 204 21.19 2.22 -11.15
CA ASN A 204 21.77 2.34 -9.80
C ASN A 204 21.00 1.54 -8.74
N ILE A 205 21.77 1.03 -7.78
CA ILE A 205 21.24 0.70 -6.45
C ILE A 205 21.36 1.97 -5.60
N ILE A 206 20.24 2.51 -5.12
CA ILE A 206 20.18 3.83 -4.47
C ILE A 206 19.81 3.67 -2.98
N PRO A 207 20.78 3.84 -2.05
CA PRO A 207 20.47 3.82 -0.62
C PRO A 207 19.66 5.03 -0.20
N THR A 208 18.53 4.83 0.46
CA THR A 208 17.64 5.91 0.90
C THR A 208 16.95 5.59 2.23
N SER A 209 16.33 6.60 2.83
CA SER A 209 15.55 6.43 4.06
C SER A 209 14.18 5.83 3.78
N THR A 210 13.65 5.12 4.77
CA THR A 210 12.26 4.67 4.80
C THR A 210 11.66 4.98 6.17
N GLY A 211 10.41 5.41 6.18
CA GLY A 211 9.63 5.59 7.41
C GLY A 211 8.99 4.29 7.91
N ALA A 212 9.05 3.20 7.15
CA ALA A 212 8.22 2.02 7.38
C ALA A 212 8.43 1.37 8.75
N ALA A 213 9.68 1.15 9.16
CA ALA A 213 9.98 0.57 10.46
C ALA A 213 9.49 1.44 11.64
N LYS A 214 9.52 2.77 11.47
CA LYS A 214 8.94 3.70 12.45
C LYS A 214 7.42 3.68 12.42
N ALA A 215 6.82 3.61 11.23
CA ALA A 215 5.37 3.53 11.04
C ALA A 215 4.76 2.24 11.60
N VAL A 216 5.52 1.14 11.67
CA VAL A 216 5.09 -0.07 12.39
C VAL A 216 4.68 0.25 13.83
N SER A 217 5.36 1.19 14.51
CA SER A 217 4.99 1.56 15.87
C SER A 217 3.64 2.30 16.00
N LEU A 218 3.09 2.80 14.90
CA LEU A 218 1.74 3.38 14.88
C LEU A 218 0.65 2.31 14.89
N VAL A 219 0.96 1.12 14.34
CA VAL A 219 0.01 0.00 14.22
C VAL A 219 0.28 -1.13 15.22
N LEU A 220 1.52 -1.24 15.72
CA LEU A 220 1.98 -2.15 16.77
C LEU A 220 2.74 -1.34 17.84
N PRO A 221 2.05 -0.63 18.74
CA PRO A 221 2.67 0.26 19.73
C PRO A 221 3.71 -0.40 20.63
N GLU A 222 3.57 -1.70 20.90
CA GLU A 222 4.51 -2.53 21.66
C GLU A 222 5.89 -2.72 20.98
N LEU A 223 6.00 -2.37 19.70
CA LEU A 223 7.24 -2.34 18.92
C LEU A 223 7.87 -0.95 18.82
N LYS A 224 7.30 0.06 19.49
CA LYS A 224 7.84 1.43 19.50
C LYS A 224 9.28 1.46 19.99
N GLY A 225 10.17 1.99 19.15
CA GLY A 225 11.61 2.10 19.43
C GLY A 225 12.40 0.80 19.27
N LYS A 226 11.75 -0.33 18.96
CA LYS A 226 12.42 -1.63 18.78
C LYS A 226 12.85 -1.89 17.35
N LEU A 227 12.14 -1.32 16.36
CA LEU A 227 12.43 -1.49 14.94
C LEU A 227 12.92 -0.20 14.30
N ASN A 228 13.94 -0.32 13.45
CA ASN A 228 14.42 0.76 12.58
C ASN A 228 14.84 0.17 11.22
N GLY A 229 15.17 1.00 10.24
CA GLY A 229 15.58 0.48 8.95
C GLY A 229 15.91 1.48 7.87
N GLY A 230 16.29 0.96 6.71
CA GLY A 230 16.62 1.69 5.50
C GLY A 230 16.01 1.06 4.26
N ALA A 231 16.25 1.69 3.10
CA ALA A 231 15.83 1.17 1.81
C ALA A 231 16.97 1.23 0.80
N MET A 232 16.96 0.28 -0.14
CA MET A 232 17.78 0.29 -1.34
C MET A 232 16.83 0.29 -2.54
N ARG A 233 16.81 1.36 -3.34
CA ARG A 233 16.07 1.34 -4.62
C ARG A 233 16.87 0.57 -5.65
N VAL A 234 16.22 -0.30 -6.42
CA VAL A 234 16.86 -1.14 -7.44
C VAL A 234 16.14 -0.99 -8.79
N PRO A 235 16.80 -1.31 -9.93
CA PRO A 235 16.26 -1.07 -11.27
C PRO A 235 15.23 -2.14 -11.69
N THR A 236 14.30 -2.48 -10.80
CA THR A 236 13.13 -3.31 -11.09
C THR A 236 11.88 -2.44 -11.08
N PRO A 237 10.92 -2.65 -12.02
CA PRO A 237 9.76 -1.77 -12.17
C PRO A 237 8.67 -2.03 -11.12
N ASN A 238 8.63 -3.23 -10.54
CA ASN A 238 7.66 -3.61 -9.53
C ASN A 238 8.16 -4.81 -8.72
N VAL A 239 7.47 -5.07 -7.60
CA VAL A 239 7.80 -6.04 -6.57
C VAL A 239 9.03 -5.63 -5.78
N SER A 240 8.91 -5.75 -4.47
CA SER A 240 9.93 -5.38 -3.50
C SER A 240 10.00 -6.46 -2.44
N LEU A 241 11.05 -6.42 -1.61
CA LEU A 241 11.14 -7.29 -0.45
C LEU A 241 11.51 -6.49 0.80
N VAL A 242 11.14 -7.04 1.94
CA VAL A 242 11.63 -6.65 3.26
C VAL A 242 12.54 -7.76 3.76
N ASP A 243 13.73 -7.37 4.18
CA ASP A 243 14.68 -8.17 4.95
C ASP A 243 14.66 -7.63 6.38
N LEU A 244 14.13 -8.41 7.32
CA LEU A 244 14.14 -8.09 8.75
C LEU A 244 15.15 -9.00 9.46
N VAL A 245 16.14 -8.38 10.11
CA VAL A 245 17.00 -9.03 11.10
C VAL A 245 16.55 -8.60 12.49
N ALA A 246 16.14 -9.53 13.33
CA ALA A 246 15.60 -9.25 14.66
C ALA A 246 16.22 -10.15 15.74
N GLU A 247 16.48 -9.59 16.91
CA GLU A 247 16.76 -10.33 18.13
C GLU A 247 15.43 -10.59 18.85
N LEU A 248 15.15 -11.86 19.14
CA LEU A 248 13.96 -12.32 19.84
C LEU A 248 14.25 -12.49 21.34
N ASN A 249 13.20 -12.55 22.16
CA ASN A 249 13.32 -12.75 23.62
C ASN A 249 13.48 -14.22 24.03
N GLN A 250 13.49 -15.15 23.08
CA GLN A 250 13.68 -16.57 23.31
C GLN A 250 14.51 -17.19 22.17
N GLU A 251 15.07 -18.36 22.44
CA GLU A 251 15.74 -19.18 21.43
C GLU A 251 14.70 -19.89 20.55
N VAL A 252 14.98 -19.98 19.25
CA VAL A 252 14.12 -20.58 18.24
C VAL A 252 14.95 -21.33 17.19
N THR A 253 14.29 -22.16 16.38
CA THR A 253 14.84 -22.67 15.11
C THR A 253 14.17 -22.03 13.90
N ALA A 254 14.77 -22.20 12.71
CA ALA A 254 14.18 -21.70 11.47
C ALA A 254 12.82 -22.37 11.19
N GLU A 255 12.68 -23.65 11.53
CA GLU A 255 11.45 -24.42 11.39
C GLU A 255 10.34 -23.89 12.29
N GLU A 256 10.65 -23.51 13.54
CA GLU A 256 9.67 -22.94 14.47
C GLU A 256 9.18 -21.57 13.98
N VAL A 257 10.10 -20.72 13.50
CA VAL A 257 9.77 -19.41 12.91
C VAL A 257 8.88 -19.58 11.69
N ASN A 258 9.27 -20.47 10.76
CA ASN A 258 8.52 -20.74 9.54
C ASN A 258 7.14 -21.35 9.85
N ALA A 259 7.04 -22.26 10.82
CA ALA A 259 5.76 -22.85 11.23
C ALA A 259 4.79 -21.80 11.77
N ALA A 260 5.27 -20.88 12.63
CA ALA A 260 4.45 -19.80 13.15
C ALA A 260 3.95 -18.84 12.05
N LEU A 261 4.81 -18.53 11.08
CA LEU A 261 4.47 -17.68 9.94
C LEU A 261 3.47 -18.37 8.99
N LYS A 262 3.65 -19.66 8.73
CA LYS A 262 2.73 -20.48 7.93
C LYS A 262 1.36 -20.60 8.58
N GLU A 263 1.32 -20.90 9.89
CA GLU A 263 0.08 -20.96 10.68
C GLU A 263 -0.70 -19.64 10.57
N ALA A 264 -0.03 -18.50 10.70
CA ALA A 264 -0.67 -17.19 10.58
C ALA A 264 -1.16 -16.91 9.14
N ALA A 265 -0.36 -17.27 8.12
CA ALA A 265 -0.71 -17.09 6.71
C ALA A 265 -1.90 -17.95 6.27
N GLU A 266 -2.03 -19.16 6.81
CA GLU A 266 -3.13 -20.09 6.51
C GLU A 266 -4.37 -19.86 7.41
N GLY A 267 -4.19 -19.16 8.54
CA GLY A 267 -5.21 -18.82 9.53
C GLY A 267 -5.63 -17.34 9.49
N ASP A 268 -5.41 -16.64 10.60
CA ASP A 268 -5.99 -15.31 10.85
C ASP A 268 -5.53 -14.21 9.88
N LEU A 269 -4.37 -14.37 9.23
CA LEU A 269 -3.84 -13.41 8.26
C LEU A 269 -4.02 -13.86 6.80
N LYS A 270 -4.87 -14.86 6.55
CA LYS A 270 -5.11 -15.36 5.18
C LYS A 270 -5.59 -14.24 4.24
N GLY A 271 -4.88 -14.09 3.12
CA GLY A 271 -5.12 -13.02 2.14
C GLY A 271 -4.40 -11.69 2.44
N ILE A 272 -3.79 -11.57 3.62
CA ILE A 272 -2.89 -10.48 4.02
C ILE A 272 -1.43 -10.97 4.00
N LEU A 273 -1.17 -12.08 4.68
CA LEU A 273 0.12 -12.76 4.74
C LEU A 273 0.06 -14.03 3.88
N GLY A 274 0.98 -14.17 2.94
CA GLY A 274 1.28 -15.38 2.21
C GLY A 274 2.53 -16.06 2.74
N TYR A 275 2.73 -17.31 2.32
CA TYR A 275 3.89 -18.11 2.70
C TYR A 275 4.29 -18.99 1.51
N SER A 276 5.58 -19.03 1.18
CA SER A 276 6.11 -19.79 0.04
C SER A 276 7.36 -20.60 0.44
N GLU A 277 7.37 -21.87 0.05
CA GLU A 277 8.53 -22.77 0.11
C GLU A 277 9.15 -22.98 -1.29
N GLU A 278 8.67 -22.25 -2.30
CA GLU A 278 9.13 -22.35 -3.68
C GLU A 278 10.33 -21.41 -3.93
N PRO A 279 11.31 -21.81 -4.78
CA PRO A 279 12.49 -21.00 -5.08
C PRO A 279 12.16 -19.89 -6.12
N LEU A 280 11.34 -18.92 -5.71
CA LEU A 280 10.82 -17.84 -6.55
C LEU A 280 11.68 -16.57 -6.52
N VAL A 281 11.45 -15.67 -7.47
CA VAL A 281 12.09 -14.36 -7.59
C VAL A 281 11.06 -13.23 -7.70
N SER A 282 11.51 -11.97 -7.77
CA SER A 282 10.61 -10.79 -7.75
C SER A 282 9.50 -10.84 -8.81
N GLY A 283 9.81 -11.26 -10.04
CA GLY A 283 8.84 -11.32 -11.13
C GLY A 283 7.64 -12.24 -10.85
N ASP A 284 7.83 -13.29 -10.05
CA ASP A 284 6.80 -14.28 -9.74
C ASP A 284 5.73 -13.74 -8.79
N TYR A 285 6.02 -12.66 -8.07
CA TYR A 285 5.09 -11.98 -7.18
C TYR A 285 4.37 -10.80 -7.85
N ASN A 286 4.60 -10.54 -9.14
CA ASN A 286 3.92 -9.44 -9.85
C ASN A 286 2.41 -9.75 -9.97
N GLY A 287 1.56 -8.83 -9.52
CA GLY A 287 0.12 -9.05 -9.41
C GLY A 287 -0.32 -9.76 -8.14
N ASN A 288 0.61 -10.15 -7.25
CA ASN A 288 0.27 -10.78 -5.98
C ASN A 288 -0.53 -9.80 -5.10
N LYS A 289 -1.64 -10.28 -4.55
CA LYS A 289 -2.60 -9.46 -3.79
C LYS A 289 -2.33 -9.45 -2.29
N ASN A 290 -1.45 -10.30 -1.77
CA ASN A 290 -1.08 -10.29 -0.35
C ASN A 290 -0.24 -9.04 -0.05
N SER A 291 -0.30 -8.57 1.20
CA SER A 291 0.54 -7.46 1.67
C SER A 291 1.98 -7.89 1.88
N SER A 292 2.17 -9.16 2.26
CA SER A 292 3.43 -9.78 2.64
C SER A 292 3.38 -11.23 2.19
N THR A 293 4.46 -11.77 1.62
CA THR A 293 4.60 -13.21 1.34
C THR A 293 5.96 -13.68 1.82
N ILE A 294 5.98 -14.56 2.82
CA ILE A 294 7.21 -15.09 3.42
C ILE A 294 7.97 -15.98 2.43
N ASP A 295 9.26 -15.72 2.30
CA ASP A 295 10.22 -16.58 1.59
C ASP A 295 10.84 -17.55 2.61
N ALA A 296 10.22 -18.72 2.77
CA ALA A 296 10.56 -19.66 3.85
C ALA A 296 11.96 -20.25 3.69
N LEU A 297 12.45 -20.35 2.45
CA LEU A 297 13.79 -20.85 2.13
C LEU A 297 14.89 -19.88 2.58
N SER A 298 14.53 -18.61 2.78
CA SER A 298 15.44 -17.54 3.19
C SER A 298 15.47 -17.28 4.70
N THR A 299 14.67 -18.00 5.49
CA THR A 299 14.66 -17.85 6.96
C THR A 299 15.98 -18.37 7.54
N MET A 300 16.65 -17.55 8.34
CA MET A 300 17.90 -17.91 9.02
C MET A 300 17.80 -17.64 10.51
N VAL A 301 18.44 -18.49 11.32
CA VAL A 301 18.61 -18.27 12.75
C VAL A 301 20.09 -18.38 13.10
N MET A 302 20.59 -17.38 13.82
CA MET A 302 21.95 -17.31 14.32
C MET A 302 21.92 -17.17 15.84
N GLU A 303 22.75 -17.98 16.52
CA GLU A 303 22.86 -18.00 18.00
C GLU A 303 21.51 -18.15 18.72
N GLY A 304 20.59 -18.92 18.13
CA GLY A 304 19.28 -19.25 18.70
C GLY A 304 18.26 -18.11 18.70
N SER A 305 18.66 -16.86 18.92
CA SER A 305 17.71 -15.74 19.10
C SER A 305 17.81 -14.64 18.05
N MET A 306 18.80 -14.66 17.15
CA MET A 306 18.90 -13.70 16.05
C MET A 306 18.33 -14.29 14.77
N VAL A 307 17.18 -13.78 14.33
CA VAL A 307 16.47 -14.28 13.16
C VAL A 307 16.57 -13.33 11.99
N LYS A 308 16.64 -13.88 10.78
CA LYS A 308 16.45 -13.17 9.52
C LYS A 308 15.22 -13.73 8.83
N VAL A 309 14.27 -12.87 8.49
CA VAL A 309 13.06 -13.22 7.72
C VAL A 309 12.97 -12.32 6.50
N ILE A 310 12.78 -12.94 5.33
CA ILE A 310 12.52 -12.23 4.07
C ILE A 310 11.04 -12.36 3.71
N SER A 311 10.44 -11.23 3.32
CA SER A 311 9.08 -11.18 2.81
C SER A 311 9.02 -10.37 1.52
N TRP A 312 8.48 -10.98 0.48
CA TRP A 312 8.14 -10.33 -0.78
C TRP A 312 6.83 -9.55 -0.66
N TYR A 313 6.68 -8.52 -1.49
CA TYR A 313 5.43 -7.80 -1.68
C TYR A 313 5.39 -7.11 -3.03
N ASP A 314 4.27 -7.23 -3.74
CA ASP A 314 3.96 -6.33 -4.84
C ASP A 314 3.58 -4.97 -4.24
N ASN A 315 4.50 -4.00 -4.33
CA ASN A 315 4.34 -2.68 -3.76
C ASN A 315 3.21 -1.85 -4.40
N GLU A 316 2.59 -2.35 -5.46
CA GLU A 316 1.44 -1.72 -6.10
C GLU A 316 0.17 -2.56 -5.95
N SER A 317 0.19 -3.83 -6.37
CA SER A 317 -1.00 -4.70 -6.37
C SER A 317 -1.46 -5.02 -4.96
N GLY A 318 -0.55 -5.52 -4.11
CA GLY A 318 -0.85 -5.84 -2.72
C GLY A 318 -1.34 -4.62 -1.96
N TYR A 319 -0.63 -3.49 -2.10
CA TYR A 319 -1.01 -2.22 -1.46
C TYR A 319 -2.38 -1.69 -1.94
N SER A 320 -2.65 -1.75 -3.24
CA SER A 320 -3.92 -1.25 -3.79
C SER A 320 -5.11 -2.12 -3.36
N ASN A 321 -4.93 -3.43 -3.23
CA ASN A 321 -5.95 -4.30 -2.64
C ASN A 321 -6.20 -3.93 -1.17
N ARG A 322 -5.16 -3.57 -0.39
CA ARG A 322 -5.35 -3.08 0.99
C ARG A 322 -6.12 -1.77 1.08
N VAL A 323 -5.95 -0.86 0.12
CA VAL A 323 -6.77 0.37 0.06
C VAL A 323 -8.24 0.01 -0.18
N VAL A 324 -8.53 -0.92 -1.09
CA VAL A 324 -9.90 -1.39 -1.37
C VAL A 324 -10.50 -2.10 -0.15
N ASP A 325 -9.73 -2.99 0.50
CA ASP A 325 -10.16 -3.70 1.71
C ASP A 325 -10.48 -2.73 2.85
N LEU A 326 -9.65 -1.70 3.04
CA LEU A 326 -9.86 -0.66 4.04
C LEU A 326 -11.12 0.17 3.75
N ALA A 327 -11.35 0.54 2.49
CA ALA A 327 -12.57 1.25 2.09
C ALA A 327 -13.83 0.42 2.37
N ALA A 328 -13.81 -0.86 2.02
CA ALA A 328 -14.90 -1.79 2.33
C ALA A 328 -15.11 -1.96 3.84
N TYR A 329 -14.03 -2.06 4.61
CA TYR A 329 -14.08 -2.20 6.07
C TYR A 329 -14.68 -0.96 6.74
N ILE A 330 -14.22 0.24 6.37
CA ILE A 330 -14.75 1.51 6.89
C ILE A 330 -16.25 1.62 6.61
N ALA A 331 -16.68 1.31 5.37
CA ALA A 331 -18.09 1.34 5.00
C ALA A 331 -18.97 0.39 5.82
N LYS A 332 -18.45 -0.79 6.19
CA LYS A 332 -19.15 -1.75 7.06
C LYS A 332 -19.25 -1.28 8.51
N LYS A 333 -18.26 -0.52 9.00
CA LYS A 333 -18.23 0.01 10.37
C LYS A 333 -19.10 1.25 10.54
N GLY A 334 -19.27 2.02 9.48
CA GLY A 334 -20.08 3.24 9.47
C GLY A 334 -19.32 4.39 8.81
N LEU A 335 -20.04 5.16 8.01
CA LEU A 335 -19.56 6.37 7.33
C LEU A 335 -20.08 7.61 8.02
#